data_AF-A0A3A0A8I7-F1
#
_entry.id   AF-A0A3A0A8I7-F1
#
_cell.length_a   1.000
_cell.length_b   1.000
_cell.length_c   1.000
_cell.angle_alpha   90.00
_cell.angle_beta   90.00
_cell.angle_gamma   90.00
#
_symmetry.space_group_name_H-M   'P 1'
#
loop_
_entity.id
_entity.type
_entity.pdbx_description
1 polymer ?
#
loop_
_entity_poly.entity_id
_entity_poly.type
_entity_poly.pdbx_seq_one_letter_code
_entity_poly.pdbx_strand_id
1 'polypeptide(L)'
;MADPLPLVVHATHEAGVKVGGIGAVLDGLLGARSYNEQVGRTVLVGPLNGSDSVEMERLTSPRNGLTIHYSSLHGKFDGVPEAQRIVLQRVEQTFEVALLYGVRKFGEYNHEVLLVDAT
;
A
#
# COMPACT_ATOMS: atom_id res chain seq x y z
N MET A 1 16.93 -17.35 18.69
CA MET A 1 16.29 -16.21 18.02
C MET A 1 14.82 -16.58 17.84
N ALA A 2 13.90 -15.63 18.00
CA ALA A 2 12.49 -15.87 17.74
C ALA A 2 12.27 -16.08 16.24
N ASP A 3 11.29 -16.90 15.87
CA ASP A 3 10.92 -17.09 14.47
C ASP A 3 10.40 -15.77 13.87
N PRO A 4 10.70 -15.49 12.58
CA PRO A 4 10.18 -14.31 11.91
C PRO A 4 8.66 -14.26 11.90
N LEU A 5 8.08 -13.07 12.07
CA LEU A 5 6.65 -12.86 11.90
C LEU A 5 6.30 -13.04 10.41
N PRO A 6 5.38 -13.94 10.06
CA PRO A 6 5.11 -14.24 8.65
C PRO A 6 4.43 -13.08 7.92
N LEU A 7 3.58 -12.32 8.61
CA LEU A 7 2.85 -11.18 8.05
C LEU A 7 2.61 -10.13 9.13
N VAL A 8 2.86 -8.87 8.79
CA VAL A 8 2.44 -7.70 9.56
C VAL A 8 1.62 -6.77 8.66
N VAL A 9 0.49 -6.29 9.19
CA VAL A 9 -0.37 -5.32 8.51
C VAL A 9 -0.38 -4.02 9.31
N HIS A 10 0.10 -2.93 8.71
CA HIS A 10 0.08 -1.60 9.30
C HIS A 10 -1.13 -0.83 8.79
N ALA A 11 -2.16 -0.68 9.63
CA ALA A 11 -3.36 0.09 9.28
C ALA A 11 -3.22 1.56 9.70
N THR A 12 -3.22 2.49 8.74
CA THR A 12 -3.05 3.92 9.00
C THR A 12 -3.61 4.80 7.89
N HIS A 13 -4.02 6.02 8.24
CA HIS A 13 -4.37 7.07 7.28
C HIS A 13 -3.16 7.53 6.42
N GLU A 14 -1.93 7.27 6.86
CA GLU A 14 -0.70 7.65 6.15
C GLU A 14 -0.10 6.50 5.31
N ALA A 15 -0.86 5.44 5.02
CA ALA A 15 -0.38 4.28 4.28
C ALA A 15 0.07 4.65 2.85
N GLY A 16 -0.75 5.44 2.15
CA GLY A 16 -0.49 5.87 0.77
C GLY A 16 0.36 7.13 0.69
N VAL A 17 0.04 8.14 1.51
CA VAL A 17 0.73 9.44 1.50
C VAL A 17 1.19 9.79 2.91
N LYS A 18 2.46 10.15 3.03
CA LYS A 18 3.01 10.72 4.27
C LYS A 18 2.50 12.14 4.45
N VAL A 19 1.83 12.40 5.56
CA VAL A 19 1.27 13.71 5.92
C VAL A 19 1.93 14.27 7.18
N GLY A 20 2.38 13.41 8.10
CA GLY A 20 2.88 13.82 9.40
C GLY A 20 3.83 12.82 10.04
N GLY A 21 3.74 12.73 11.37
CA GLY A 21 4.67 11.95 12.19
C GLY A 21 4.59 10.46 11.96
N ILE A 22 3.40 9.92 11.65
CA ILE A 22 3.23 8.46 11.47
C ILE A 22 3.96 8.01 10.21
N GLY A 23 3.87 8.75 9.11
CA GLY A 23 4.64 8.45 7.91
C GLY A 23 6.15 8.52 8.14
N ALA A 24 6.63 9.40 9.02
CA ALA A 24 8.05 9.41 9.41
C ALA A 24 8.46 8.18 10.24
N VAL A 25 7.59 7.70 11.12
CA VAL A 25 7.80 6.45 11.87
C VAL A 25 7.83 5.26 10.91
N LEU A 26 6.90 5.19 9.95
CA LEU A 26 6.87 4.13 8.94
C LEU A 26 8.11 4.15 8.06
N ASP A 27 8.58 5.32 7.62
CA ASP A 27 9.83 5.44 6.85
C ASP A 27 11.02 4.87 7.61
N GLY A 28 11.13 5.17 8.91
CA GLY A 28 12.18 4.65 9.78
C GLY A 28 12.06 3.15 10.05
N LEU A 29 10.87 2.68 10.42
CA LEU A 29 10.60 1.28 10.77
C LEU A 29 10.78 0.36 9.56
N LEU A 30 10.12 0.69 8.45
CA LEU A 30 10.08 -0.16 7.25
C LEU A 30 11.38 -0.10 6.44
N GLY A 31 12.16 0.97 6.62
CA GLY A 31 13.53 1.08 6.11
C GLY A 31 14.58 0.39 6.98
N ALA A 32 14.25 -0.04 8.20
CA ALA A 32 15.22 -0.63 9.13
C ALA A 32 15.49 -2.10 8.79
N ARG A 33 16.77 -2.44 8.66
CA ARG A 33 17.21 -3.83 8.43
C ARG A 33 16.69 -4.81 9.50
N SER A 34 16.72 -4.40 10.76
CA SER A 34 16.26 -5.23 11.89
C SER A 34 14.79 -5.64 11.79
N TYR A 35 13.94 -4.76 11.24
CA TYR A 35 12.53 -5.08 10.97
C TYR A 35 12.42 -6.07 9.81
N ASN A 36 13.10 -5.79 8.70
CA ASN A 36 13.03 -6.60 7.48
C ASN A 36 13.64 -8.01 7.63
N GLU A 37 14.57 -8.21 8.57
CA GLU A 37 15.09 -9.54 8.91
C GLU A 37 14.13 -10.36 9.79
N GLN A 38 13.16 -9.71 10.46
CA GLN A 38 12.25 -10.34 11.41
C GLN A 38 10.80 -10.42 10.92
N VAL A 39 10.47 -9.81 9.78
CA VAL A 39 9.13 -9.78 9.21
C VAL A 39 9.17 -10.27 7.76
N GLY A 40 8.51 -11.38 7.48
CA GLY A 40 8.50 -12.01 6.15
C GLY A 40 7.72 -11.21 5.10
N ARG A 41 6.56 -10.66 5.47
CA ARG A 41 5.70 -9.87 4.58
C ARG A 41 5.10 -8.70 5.34
N THR A 42 5.10 -7.53 4.71
CA THR A 42 4.47 -6.33 5.27
C THR A 42 3.48 -5.75 4.27
N VAL A 43 2.29 -5.42 4.77
CA VAL A 43 1.24 -4.72 4.02
C VAL A 43 0.87 -3.45 4.76
N LEU A 44 0.99 -2.30 4.12
CA LEU A 44 0.40 -1.05 4.57
C LEU A 44 -1.04 -1.00 4.06
N VAL A 45 -1.99 -0.72 4.93
CA VAL A 45 -3.40 -0.57 4.56
C VAL A 45 -3.94 0.77 5.05
N GLY A 46 -4.71 1.44 4.21
CA GLY A 46 -5.27 2.74 4.56
C GLY A 46 -6.38 3.19 3.60
N PRO A 47 -6.99 4.34 3.88
CA PRO A 47 -7.93 4.94 2.96
C PRO A 47 -7.23 5.45 1.70
N LEU A 48 -8.00 5.54 0.62
CA LEU A 48 -7.72 6.31 -0.57
C LEU A 48 -8.83 7.35 -0.72
N ASN A 49 -8.46 8.62 -0.85
CA ASN A 49 -9.42 9.64 -1.23
C ASN A 49 -9.28 9.95 -2.73
N GLY A 50 -9.96 9.17 -3.57
CA GLY A 50 -9.89 9.34 -5.03
C GLY A 50 -10.42 10.68 -5.54
N SER A 51 -11.22 11.38 -4.72
CA SER A 51 -11.78 12.69 -5.05
C SER A 51 -10.84 13.88 -4.77
N ASP A 52 -9.81 13.70 -3.93
CA ASP A 52 -8.85 14.74 -3.59
C ASP A 52 -7.70 14.74 -4.61
N SER A 53 -7.73 15.68 -5.55
CA SER A 53 -6.72 15.79 -6.60
C SER A 53 -5.30 16.04 -6.06
N VAL A 54 -5.16 16.71 -4.91
CA VAL A 54 -3.85 16.99 -4.29
C VAL A 54 -3.29 15.73 -3.65
N GLU A 55 -4.14 14.95 -2.97
CA GLU A 55 -3.75 13.64 -2.43
C GLU A 55 -3.33 12.69 -3.56
N MET A 56 -4.09 12.63 -4.65
CA MET A 56 -3.80 11.80 -5.82
C MET A 56 -2.50 12.19 -6.53
N GLU A 57 -2.22 13.49 -6.66
CA GLU A 57 -0.95 13.98 -7.20
C GLU A 57 0.23 13.54 -6.31
N ARG A 58 0.09 13.64 -4.98
CA ARG A 58 1.12 13.22 -4.03
C ARG A 58 1.30 11.71 -4.00
N LEU A 59 0.23 10.95 -4.17
CA LEU A 59 0.25 9.48 -4.21
C LEU A 59 1.00 8.96 -5.43
N THR A 60 0.74 9.56 -6.60
CA THR A 60 1.32 9.15 -7.88
C THR A 60 2.65 9.82 -8.21
N SER A 61 3.08 10.80 -7.38
CA SER A 61 4.38 11.45 -7.53
C SER A 61 5.53 10.45 -7.48
N PRO A 62 6.55 10.56 -8.36
CA PRO A 62 7.76 9.74 -8.27
C PRO A 62 8.46 9.78 -6.91
N ARG A 63 8.27 10.87 -6.15
CA ARG A 63 8.82 11.04 -4.79
C ARG A 63 8.14 10.14 -3.75
N ASN A 64 6.91 9.67 -4.00
CA ASN A 64 6.21 8.75 -3.12
C ASN A 64 6.88 7.36 -3.10
N GLY A 65 7.46 6.97 -4.25
CA GLY A 65 8.09 5.67 -4.43
C GLY A 65 7.08 4.52 -4.55
N LEU A 66 5.80 4.82 -4.78
CA LEU A 66 4.74 3.84 -5.00
C LEU A 66 4.68 3.42 -6.47
N THR A 67 4.77 2.12 -6.72
CA THR A 67 4.47 1.49 -8.00
C THR A 67 3.10 0.83 -7.92
N ILE A 68 2.14 1.36 -8.68
CA ILE A 68 0.78 0.81 -8.76
C ILE A 68 0.79 -0.45 -9.62
N HIS A 69 0.24 -1.54 -9.09
CA HIS A 69 0.06 -2.81 -9.80
C HIS A 69 -1.40 -3.06 -10.17
N TYR A 70 -2.32 -2.63 -9.33
CA TYR A 70 -3.76 -2.70 -9.56
C TYR A 70 -4.40 -1.40 -9.06
N SER A 71 -5.29 -0.81 -9.84
CA SER A 71 -6.20 0.22 -9.36
C SER A 71 -7.37 0.39 -10.32
N SER A 72 -8.59 0.22 -9.81
CA SER A 72 -9.82 0.49 -10.57
C SER A 72 -9.95 1.96 -10.96
N LEU A 73 -9.60 2.89 -10.06
CA LEU A 73 -9.62 4.33 -10.34
C LEU A 73 -8.66 4.77 -11.45
N HIS A 74 -7.55 4.07 -11.65
CA HIS A 74 -6.57 4.37 -12.71
C HIS A 74 -6.72 3.47 -13.95
N GLY A 75 -7.74 2.60 -13.98
CA GLY A 75 -7.93 1.62 -15.07
C GLY A 75 -6.80 0.60 -15.21
N LYS A 76 -6.05 0.33 -14.12
CA LYS A 76 -4.89 -0.57 -14.13
C LYS A 76 -5.25 -1.92 -13.51
N PHE A 77 -5.19 -3.00 -14.30
CA PHE A 77 -5.64 -4.32 -13.84
C PHE A 77 -4.65 -5.46 -14.13
N ASP A 78 -3.59 -5.20 -14.90
CA ASP A 78 -2.66 -6.18 -15.46
C ASP A 78 -1.31 -6.25 -14.74
N GLY A 79 -1.09 -5.43 -13.71
CA GLY A 79 0.14 -5.45 -12.91
C GLY A 79 0.16 -6.52 -11.81
N VAL A 80 -0.87 -7.38 -11.72
CA VAL A 80 -0.98 -8.49 -10.76
C VAL A 80 -1.35 -9.79 -11.49
N PRO A 81 -1.01 -10.97 -10.93
CA PRO A 81 -1.45 -12.25 -11.47
C PRO A 81 -2.98 -12.32 -11.59
N GLU A 82 -3.48 -13.06 -12.60
CA GLU A 82 -4.93 -13.15 -12.87
C GLU A 82 -5.75 -13.60 -11.65
N ALA A 83 -5.26 -14.59 -10.90
CA ALA A 83 -5.93 -15.05 -9.69
C ALA A 83 -6.06 -13.94 -8.63
N GLN A 84 -5.03 -13.10 -8.47
CA GLN A 84 -5.06 -11.97 -7.56
C GLN A 84 -6.01 -10.88 -8.06
N ARG A 85 -5.99 -10.58 -9.36
CA ARG A 85 -6.93 -9.65 -10.00
C ARG A 85 -8.38 -10.04 -9.72
N ILE A 86 -8.73 -11.32 -9.90
CA ILE A 86 -10.09 -11.84 -9.65
C ILE A 86 -10.50 -11.65 -8.19
N VAL A 87 -9.58 -11.89 -7.24
CA VAL A 87 -9.86 -11.71 -5.81
C VAL A 87 -10.06 -10.23 -5.47
N LEU A 88 -9.20 -9.33 -5.99
CA LEU A 88 -9.34 -7.88 -5.77
C LEU A 88 -10.66 -7.36 -6.34
N GLN A 89 -11.02 -7.74 -7.56
CA GLN A 89 -12.30 -7.37 -8.17
C GLN A 89 -13.49 -7.90 -7.37
N ARG A 90 -13.39 -9.11 -6.82
CA ARG A 90 -14.44 -9.65 -5.96
C ARG A 90 -14.60 -8.81 -4.69
N VAL A 91 -13.51 -8.36 -4.07
CA VAL A 91 -13.57 -7.46 -2.90
C VAL A 91 -14.24 -6.14 -3.28
N GLU A 92 -13.82 -5.50 -4.37
CA GLU A 92 -14.43 -4.27 -4.87
C GLU A 92 -15.94 -4.42 -5.10
N GLN A 93 -16.36 -5.51 -5.76
CA GLN A 93 -17.77 -5.78 -6.03
C GLN A 93 -18.58 -6.14 -4.77
N THR A 94 -17.98 -6.84 -3.81
CA THR A 94 -18.67 -7.30 -2.59
C THR A 94 -18.91 -6.15 -1.62
N PHE A 95 -17.94 -5.24 -1.51
CA PHE A 95 -17.97 -4.14 -0.55
C PHE A 95 -18.28 -2.79 -1.17
N GLU A 96 -18.50 -2.74 -2.49
CA GLU A 96 -18.79 -1.50 -3.24
C GLU A 96 -17.70 -0.43 -3.03
N VAL A 97 -16.44 -0.87 -3.04
CA VAL A 97 -15.26 -0.01 -2.87
C VAL A 97 -14.38 -0.05 -4.11
N ALA A 98 -13.55 0.97 -4.29
CA ALA A 98 -12.42 0.91 -5.21
C ALA A 98 -11.13 0.61 -4.43
N LEU A 99 -10.25 -0.19 -5.05
CA LEU A 99 -8.96 -0.56 -4.48
C LEU A 99 -7.80 -0.01 -5.29
N LEU A 100 -6.72 0.30 -4.60
CA LEU A 100 -5.39 0.47 -5.16
C LEU A 100 -4.44 -0.51 -4.46
N TYR A 101 -3.74 -1.31 -5.23
CA TYR A 101 -2.71 -2.20 -4.74
C TYR A 101 -1.38 -1.98 -5.49
N GLY A 102 -0.29 -1.98 -4.73
CA GLY A 102 1.05 -1.76 -5.27
C GLY A 102 2.14 -2.05 -4.25
N VAL A 103 3.34 -1.58 -4.54
CA VAL A 103 4.50 -1.64 -3.65
C VAL A 103 5.12 -0.26 -3.53
N ARG A 104 5.47 0.11 -2.30
CA ARG A 104 6.12 1.39 -1.98
C ARG A 104 7.52 1.15 -1.41
N LYS A 105 8.47 1.97 -1.84
CA LYS A 105 9.87 1.90 -1.42
C LYS A 105 10.12 2.62 -0.09
N PHE A 106 10.82 1.96 0.82
CA PHE A 106 11.26 2.48 2.12
C PHE A 106 12.75 2.15 2.30
N GLY A 107 13.62 3.14 2.09
CA GLY A 107 15.07 2.89 2.03
C GLY A 107 15.41 1.95 0.88
N GLU A 108 15.97 0.78 1.18
CA GLU A 108 16.30 -0.27 0.19
C GLU A 108 15.20 -1.32 0.04
N TYR A 109 14.16 -1.27 0.88
CA TYR A 109 13.12 -2.28 0.96
C TYR A 109 11.85 -1.84 0.23
N ASN A 110 11.04 -2.80 -0.21
CA ASN A 110 9.73 -2.55 -0.81
C ASN A 110 8.66 -3.29 0.00
N HIS A 111 7.58 -2.58 0.32
CA HIS A 111 6.47 -3.11 1.09
C HIS A 111 5.16 -2.91 0.35
N GLU A 112 4.25 -3.86 0.49
CA GLU A 112 2.95 -3.80 -0.19
C GLU A 112 2.11 -2.67 0.38
N VAL A 113 1.31 -2.04 -0.48
CA VAL A 113 0.33 -1.03 -0.10
C VAL A 113 -1.02 -1.42 -0.69
N LEU A 114 -2.05 -1.44 0.16
CA LEU A 114 -3.45 -1.63 -0.22
C LEU A 114 -4.26 -0.43 0.28
N LEU A 115 -4.76 0.39 -0.63
CA LEU A 115 -5.61 1.52 -0.29
C LEU A 115 -7.05 1.26 -0.73
N VAL A 116 -7.98 1.72 0.09
CA VAL A 116 -9.42 1.50 -0.09
C VAL A 116 -10.12 2.85 -0.21
N ASP A 117 -10.77 3.07 -1.34
CA ASP A 117 -11.70 4.18 -1.53
C ASP A 117 -13.13 3.65 -1.35
N ALA A 118 -13.85 4.21 -0.38
CA ALA A 118 -15.22 3.86 -0.06
C ALA A 118 -16.21 5.00 -0.35
N THR A 119 -15.80 5.99 -1.15
CA THR A 119 -16.59 7.19 -1.48
C THR A 119 -17.30 7.11 -2.82
#